data_AF-A0A948HZW5-F1
#
_entry.id   AF-A0A948HZW5-F1
#
_cell.length_a   1.000
_cell.length_b   1.000
_cell.length_c   1.000
_cell.angle_alpha   90.00
_cell.angle_beta   90.00
_cell.angle_gamma   90.00
#
_symmetry.space_group_name_H-M   'P 1'
#
loop_
_entity.id
_entity.type
_entity.pdbx_description
1 polymer ?
#
loop_
_entity_poly.entity_id
_entity_poly.type
_entity_poly.pdbx_seq_one_letter_code
_entity_poly.pdbx_strand_id
1 'polypeptide(L)'
;MKIEGRFQVGDIILELVDFFEPNENFIEGTVMLRRARKAGITLKRKLAKKLLENKHLIPRELGEFDIVLAGVKIKFGMREIKMIPYIHKLGNNWVMGYGGVNYDWNRRARLIRCCEQ
;
A
#
# COMPACT_ATOMS: atom_id res chain seq x y z
N MET A 1 9.76 11.44 3.84
CA MET A 1 9.45 10.04 3.48
C MET A 1 10.72 9.23 3.55
N LYS A 2 10.67 8.09 4.23
CA LYS A 2 11.82 7.20 4.46
C LYS A 2 11.61 5.88 3.74
N ILE A 3 12.67 5.30 3.19
CA ILE A 3 12.63 3.96 2.58
C ILE A 3 12.86 2.93 3.69
N GLU A 4 11.99 1.94 3.78
CA GLU A 4 12.03 0.92 4.84
C GLU A 4 12.53 -0.44 4.32
N GLY A 5 12.48 -0.69 3.01
CA GLY A 5 13.04 -1.93 2.44
C GLY A 5 12.74 -2.13 0.96
N ARG A 6 13.56 -2.96 0.29
CA ARG A 6 13.41 -3.42 -1.10
C ARG A 6 13.04 -4.89 -1.13
N PHE A 7 12.16 -5.29 -2.03
CA PHE A 7 11.79 -6.69 -2.23
C PHE A 7 11.37 -6.97 -3.68
N GLN A 8 11.48 -8.23 -4.08
CA GLN A 8 11.11 -8.69 -5.41
C GLN A 8 9.87 -9.56 -5.36
N VAL A 9 8.96 -9.40 -6.33
CA VAL A 9 7.76 -10.22 -6.50
C VAL A 9 7.69 -10.67 -7.95
N GLY A 10 8.08 -11.91 -8.24
CA GLY A 10 8.26 -12.34 -9.63
C GLY A 10 9.37 -11.53 -10.30
N ASP A 11 9.04 -10.79 -11.35
CA ASP A 11 9.93 -9.93 -12.12
C ASP A 11 9.82 -8.43 -11.76
N ILE A 12 9.07 -8.04 -10.71
CA ILE A 12 8.98 -6.64 -10.27
C ILE A 12 9.80 -6.40 -9.00
N ILE A 13 10.56 -5.30 -8.98
CA ILE A 13 11.28 -4.82 -7.80
C ILE A 13 10.51 -3.66 -7.17
N LEU A 14 10.17 -3.81 -5.90
CA LEU A 14 9.35 -2.89 -5.13
C LEU A 14 10.11 -2.37 -3.90
N GLU A 15 9.73 -1.17 -3.47
CA GLU A 15 10.21 -0.55 -2.23
C GLU A 15 9.04 -0.18 -1.32
N LEU A 16 9.18 -0.48 -0.03
CA LEU A 16 8.32 0.09 1.01
C LEU A 16 8.77 1.50 1.35
N VAL A 17 7.80 2.42 1.36
CA VAL A 17 8.03 3.83 1.66
C VAL A 17 7.12 4.27 2.80
N ASP A 18 7.75 4.79 3.85
CA ASP A 18 7.06 5.47 4.95
C ASP A 18 6.64 6.89 4.54
N PHE A 19 5.43 7.25 4.95
CA PHE A 19 4.75 8.50 4.64
C PHE A 19 4.25 9.24 5.88
N PHE A 20 4.50 8.72 7.08
CA PHE A 20 4.20 9.42 8.33
C PHE A 20 5.28 10.48 8.61
N GLU A 21 4.87 11.62 9.14
CA GLU A 21 5.76 12.63 9.68
C GLU A 21 6.16 12.27 11.13
N PRO A 22 7.21 12.91 11.68
CA PRO A 22 7.55 12.76 13.09
C PRO A 22 6.32 13.02 13.97
N ASN A 23 6.11 12.17 14.98
CA ASN A 23 4.99 12.20 15.94
C ASN A 23 3.58 11.85 15.40
N GLU A 24 3.40 11.54 14.11
CA GLU A 24 2.10 11.07 13.61
C GLU A 24 1.91 9.57 13.88
N ASN A 25 0.94 9.18 14.71
CA ASN A 25 0.61 7.76 14.93
C ASN A 25 -0.49 7.24 14.00
N PHE A 26 -1.36 8.15 13.58
CA PHE A 26 -2.49 7.91 12.68
C PHE A 26 -2.58 9.06 11.69
N ILE A 27 -2.94 8.76 10.45
CA ILE A 27 -3.31 9.78 9.47
C ILE A 27 -4.52 9.33 8.66
N GLU A 28 -5.35 10.28 8.27
CA GLU A 28 -6.47 10.00 7.38
C GLU A 28 -5.96 9.55 5.99
N GLY A 29 -6.67 8.59 5.37
CA GLY A 29 -6.35 8.09 4.03
C GLY A 29 -6.27 9.18 2.95
N THR A 30 -7.03 10.28 3.08
CA THR A 30 -6.94 11.44 2.16
C THR A 30 -5.54 12.06 2.19
N VAL A 31 -4.95 12.20 3.39
CA VAL A 31 -3.62 12.75 3.62
C VAL A 31 -2.56 11.82 3.05
N MET A 32 -2.68 10.51 3.31
CA MET A 32 -1.83 9.49 2.72
C MET A 32 -1.83 9.58 1.18
N LEU A 33 -3.00 9.60 0.54
CA LEU A 33 -3.12 9.67 -0.92
C LEU A 33 -2.55 10.97 -1.49
N ARG A 34 -2.70 12.09 -0.77
CA ARG A 34 -2.10 13.38 -1.13
C ARG A 34 -0.57 13.30 -1.08
N ARG A 35 0.01 12.71 -0.03
CA ARG A 35 1.46 12.52 0.11
C ARG A 35 2.01 11.57 -0.95
N ALA A 36 1.33 10.46 -1.19
CA ALA A 36 1.63 9.51 -2.26
C ALA A 36 1.71 10.21 -3.63
N ARG A 37 0.72 11.06 -3.95
CA ARG A 37 0.72 11.86 -5.19
C ARG A 37 1.87 12.85 -5.26
N LYS A 38 2.11 13.62 -4.19
CA LYS A 38 3.21 14.61 -4.14
C LYS A 38 4.58 13.96 -4.33
N ALA A 39 4.76 12.74 -3.83
CA ALA A 39 6.00 11.97 -3.96
C ALA A 39 6.11 11.16 -5.26
N GLY A 40 5.09 11.19 -6.14
CA GLY A 40 5.06 10.35 -7.35
C GLY A 40 4.90 8.85 -7.06
N ILE A 41 4.49 8.47 -5.84
CA ILE A 41 4.33 7.08 -5.39
C ILE A 41 2.87 6.67 -5.57
N THR A 42 2.46 6.50 -6.83
CA THR A 42 1.13 5.98 -7.17
C THR A 42 1.26 4.75 -8.05
N LEU A 43 0.62 3.67 -7.62
CA LEU A 43 0.67 2.37 -8.27
C LEU A 43 -0.30 2.32 -9.46
N LYS A 44 0.22 1.93 -10.63
CA LYS A 44 -0.61 1.64 -11.80
C LYS A 44 -1.45 0.39 -11.55
N ARG A 45 -2.68 0.37 -12.07
CA ARG A 45 -3.61 -0.78 -11.93
C ARG A 45 -2.99 -2.12 -12.38
N LYS A 46 -2.23 -2.11 -13.48
CA LYS A 46 -1.54 -3.32 -13.99
C LYS A 46 -0.55 -3.88 -12.97
N LEU A 47 0.24 -3.01 -12.34
CA LEU A 47 1.23 -3.40 -11.34
C LEU A 47 0.55 -3.90 -10.05
N ALA A 48 -0.53 -3.24 -9.62
CA ALA A 48 -1.34 -3.68 -8.48
C ALA A 48 -1.90 -5.10 -8.68
N LYS A 49 -2.46 -5.37 -9.87
CA LYS A 49 -2.98 -6.70 -10.23
C LYS A 49 -1.88 -7.76 -10.15
N LYS A 50 -0.72 -7.48 -10.75
CA LYS A 50 0.43 -8.39 -10.74
C LYS A 50 0.93 -8.69 -9.32
N LEU A 51 1.01 -7.67 -8.47
CA LEU A 51 1.36 -7.86 -7.06
C LEU A 51 0.33 -8.70 -6.31
N LEU A 52 -0.97 -8.52 -6.57
CA LEU A 52 -2.02 -9.33 -5.93
C LEU A 52 -2.01 -10.80 -6.36
N GLU A 53 -1.70 -11.07 -7.62
CA GLU A 53 -1.53 -12.43 -8.17
C GLU A 53 -0.31 -13.12 -7.53
N ASN A 54 0.77 -12.37 -7.33
CA ASN A 54 2.04 -12.88 -6.82
C ASN A 54 2.28 -12.59 -5.33
N LYS A 55 1.25 -12.18 -4.57
CA LYS A 55 1.38 -11.76 -3.16
C LYS A 55 2.00 -12.81 -2.23
N HIS A 56 1.91 -14.08 -2.61
CA HIS A 56 2.54 -15.19 -1.88
C HIS A 56 4.08 -15.15 -1.91
N LEU A 57 4.66 -14.38 -2.85
CA LEU A 57 6.11 -14.13 -2.95
C LEU A 57 6.58 -12.94 -2.11
N ILE A 58 5.66 -12.19 -1.47
CA ILE A 58 6.06 -11.08 -0.60
C ILE A 58 6.83 -11.65 0.60
N PRO A 59 8.04 -11.14 0.91
CA PRO A 59 8.86 -11.68 1.98
C PRO A 59 8.14 -11.66 3.33
N ARG A 60 8.27 -12.75 4.10
CA ARG A 60 7.49 -12.98 5.33
C ARG A 60 7.80 -11.98 6.43
N GLU A 61 9.02 -11.46 6.45
CA GLU A 61 9.55 -10.44 7.36
C GLU A 61 8.82 -9.11 7.22
N LEU A 62 8.26 -8.80 6.04
CA LEU A 62 7.47 -7.58 5.83
C LEU A 62 6.06 -7.68 6.45
N GLY A 63 5.74 -8.79 7.12
CA GLY A 63 4.42 -9.08 7.68
C GLY A 63 3.95 -8.12 8.78
N GLU A 64 4.84 -7.31 9.33
CA GLU A 64 4.49 -6.23 10.24
C GLU A 64 3.82 -5.05 9.53
N PHE A 65 4.02 -4.90 8.22
CA PHE A 65 3.50 -3.79 7.42
C PHE A 65 2.23 -4.13 6.64
N ASP A 66 1.39 -3.12 6.48
CA ASP A 66 0.26 -3.12 5.54
C ASP A 66 0.71 -2.44 4.25
N ILE A 67 0.76 -3.21 3.15
CA ILE A 67 1.25 -2.76 1.85
C ILE A 67 0.12 -2.06 1.10
N VAL A 68 0.17 -0.73 1.05
CA VAL A 68 -0.90 0.10 0.49
C VAL A 68 -0.73 0.26 -1.02
N LEU A 69 -1.76 -0.13 -1.77
CA LEU A 69 -1.81 -0.03 -3.23
C LEU A 69 -2.35 1.34 -3.67
N ALA A 70 -1.70 2.41 -3.19
CA ALA A 70 -2.13 3.78 -3.41
C ALA A 70 -2.18 4.12 -4.90
N GLY A 71 -3.32 4.59 -5.39
CA GLY A 71 -3.54 4.87 -6.82
C GLY A 71 -4.60 3.97 -7.46
N VAL A 72 -4.85 2.80 -6.88
CA VAL A 72 -5.99 1.96 -7.25
C VAL A 72 -7.22 2.49 -6.52
N LYS A 73 -8.15 3.09 -7.26
CA LYS A 73 -9.45 3.53 -6.71
C LYS A 73 -10.48 2.44 -6.95
N ILE A 74 -11.12 2.01 -5.88
CA ILE A 74 -12.22 1.03 -5.94
C ILE A 74 -13.47 1.73 -5.44
N LYS A 75 -14.54 1.64 -6.24
CA LYS A 75 -15.87 2.09 -5.86
C LYS A 75 -16.61 0.88 -5.28
N PHE A 76 -17.10 0.99 -4.06
CA PHE A 76 -17.88 -0.07 -3.41
C PHE A 76 -19.35 0.35 -3.28
N GLY A 77 -20.24 -0.45 -3.87
CA GLY A 77 -21.70 -0.28 -3.79
C GLY A 77 -22.27 0.97 -4.50
N MET A 78 -23.58 1.18 -4.34
CA MET A 78 -24.32 2.32 -4.94
C MET A 78 -23.99 3.68 -4.29
N ARG A 79 -23.40 3.70 -3.08
CA ARG A 79 -23.10 4.91 -2.30
C ARG A 79 -21.72 5.53 -2.54
N GLU A 80 -20.99 5.09 -3.57
CA GLU A 80 -19.66 5.59 -3.95
C GLU A 80 -18.62 5.68 -2.80
N ILE A 81 -18.56 4.66 -1.95
CA ILE A 81 -17.50 4.63 -0.92
C ILE A 81 -16.15 4.44 -1.63
N LYS A 82 -15.23 5.38 -1.39
CA LYS A 82 -13.86 5.32 -1.89
C LYS A 82 -13.02 4.51 -0.93
N MET A 83 -12.54 3.37 -1.41
CA MET A 83 -11.68 2.46 -0.66
C MET A 83 -10.27 2.44 -1.27
N ILE A 84 -9.29 2.23 -0.41
CA ILE A 84 -7.88 2.05 -0.75
C ILE A 84 -7.54 0.58 -0.49
N PRO A 85 -7.21 -0.19 -1.53
CA PRO A 85 -6.81 -1.57 -1.34
C PRO A 85 -5.41 -1.64 -0.73
N TYR A 86 -5.20 -2.63 0.12
CA TYR A 86 -3.92 -2.94 0.72
C TYR A 86 -3.74 -4.46 0.87
N ILE A 87 -2.50 -4.90 1.06
CA ILE A 87 -2.15 -6.29 1.31
C ILE A 87 -1.59 -6.37 2.72
N HIS A 88 -2.08 -7.30 3.53
CA HIS A 88 -1.59 -7.52 4.88
C HIS A 88 -1.42 -9.00 5.16
N LYS A 89 -0.64 -9.31 6.20
CA LYS A 89 -0.40 -10.69 6.60
C LYS A 89 -1.46 -11.13 7.62
N LEU A 90 -2.16 -12.20 7.31
CA LEU A 90 -3.10 -12.87 8.20
C LEU A 90 -2.60 -14.31 8.43
N GLY A 91 -2.04 -14.55 9.61
CA GLY A 91 -1.31 -15.79 9.91
C GLY A 91 -0.13 -15.98 8.96
N ASN A 92 -0.12 -17.08 8.22
CA ASN A 92 0.93 -17.40 7.24
C ASN A 92 0.64 -16.90 5.81
N ASN A 93 -0.51 -16.24 5.60
CA ASN A 93 -0.99 -15.87 4.27
C ASN A 93 -1.00 -14.37 4.07
N TRP A 94 -0.66 -13.95 2.85
CA TRP A 94 -0.89 -12.59 2.38
C TRP A 94 -2.29 -12.47 1.80
N VAL A 95 -3.08 -11.56 2.36
CA VAL A 95 -4.49 -11.34 1.99
C VAL A 95 -4.72 -9.89 1.61
N MET A 96 -5.73 -9.66 0.77
CA MET A 96 -6.14 -8.31 0.37
C MET A 96 -7.17 -7.78 1.36
N GLY A 97 -7.02 -6.52 1.75
CA GLY A 97 -7.99 -5.76 2.53
C GLY A 97 -8.36 -4.44 1.86
N TYR A 98 -9.33 -3.74 2.45
CA TYR A 98 -9.80 -2.43 1.98
C TYR A 98 -9.91 -1.48 3.17
N GLY A 99 -9.17 -0.37 3.13
CA GLY A 99 -9.28 0.70 4.12
C GLY A 99 -9.97 1.92 3.49
N GLY A 100 -10.81 2.61 4.24
CA GLY A 100 -11.53 3.75 3.70
C GLY A 100 -10.62 4.96 3.48
N VAL A 101 -10.95 5.79 2.49
CA VAL A 101 -10.20 7.03 2.23
C VAL A 101 -10.35 8.04 3.38
N ASN A 102 -11.51 8.05 4.05
CA ASN A 102 -11.81 8.97 5.16
C ASN A 102 -11.61 8.31 6.54
N TYR A 103 -10.80 7.25 6.60
CA TYR A 103 -10.47 6.54 7.83
C TYR A 103 -9.00 6.69 8.14
N ASP A 104 -8.66 6.54 9.41
CA ASP A 104 -7.30 6.61 9.90
C ASP A 104 -6.50 5.36 9.59
N TRP A 105 -5.30 5.57 9.07
CA TRP A 105 -4.27 4.58 8.84
C TRP A 105 -3.18 4.75 9.88
N ASN A 106 -2.71 3.64 10.44
CA ASN A 106 -1.66 3.66 11.47
C ASN A 106 -0.26 3.43 10.86
N ARG A 107 0.77 3.51 11.70
CA ARG A 107 2.17 3.35 11.33
C ARG A 107 2.58 2.01 10.72
N ARG A 108 1.70 1.02 10.59
CA ARG A 108 1.97 -0.21 9.83
C ARG A 108 1.83 0.02 8.33
N ALA A 109 1.07 1.02 7.92
CA ALA A 109 0.83 1.31 6.51
C ALA A 109 2.11 1.78 5.81
N ARG A 110 2.43 1.16 4.68
CA ARG A 110 3.54 1.53 3.79
C ARG A 110 3.04 1.71 2.38
N LEU A 111 3.46 2.79 1.74
CA LEU A 111 3.28 2.93 0.29
C LEU A 111 4.28 2.00 -0.41
N ILE A 112 3.98 1.66 -1.66
CA ILE A 112 4.93 0.95 -2.52
C ILE A 112 5.31 1.75 -3.75
N ARG A 113 6.61 1.76 -4.02
CA ARG A 113 7.21 2.32 -5.23
C ARG A 113 7.76 1.19 -6.09
N CYS A 114 7.51 1.23 -7.39
CA CYS A 114 8.18 0.38 -8.36
C CYS A 114 9.57 0.96 -8.62
N CYS A 115 10.63 0.15 -8.51
CA CYS A 115 12.00 0.58 -8.78
C CYS A 115 12.34 0.57 -10.26
N GLU A 116 11.48 -0.02 -11.09
CA GLU A 116 11.67 -0.10 -12.53
C GLU A 116 11.05 1.10 -13.25
N GLN A 117 11.91 1.92 -13.86
CA GLN A 117 11.66 2.66 -15.09
C GLN A 117 12.90 2.50 -16.00
#